data_AF-A0A9D4KQP0-F1
#
_entry.id   AF-A0A9D4KQP0-F1
#
_cell.length_a   1.000
_cell.length_b   1.000
_cell.length_c   1.000
_cell.angle_alpha   90.00
_cell.angle_beta   90.00
_cell.angle_gamma   90.00
#
_symmetry.space_group_name_H-M   'P 1'
#
loop_
_entity.id
_entity.type
_entity.pdbx_description
1 polymer ?
#
loop_
_entity_poly.entity_id
_entity_poly.type
_entity_poly.pdbx_seq_one_letter_code
_entity_poly.pdbx_strand_id
1 'polypeptide(L)'
;MIMASTYKNGLANFYVNTAQDFSLLAATIFGIVVSTMATIGVSLCTIASNWTDEKEKGEMEWAKTTNIDNPLSAFRLVYEEELAEIESGSIITSLIMDKVFRKARFVAIEGGALSIMFSLVKLPAIPLNFDSLTFEQFSSWLKTFQIYCFVCTFALVVVPPFEEGYQMWARYKQSKATRRKKKWKPNSTEQYHIKKKIYCVEHLMDFH
;
A
#
# COMPACT_ATOMS: atom_id res chain seq x y z
N MET A 1 11.77 -15.04 31.25
CA MET A 1 12.90 -15.97 31.46
C MET A 1 13.36 -16.02 32.91
N ILE A 2 13.60 -14.89 33.60
CA ILE A 2 14.04 -14.87 35.01
C ILE A 2 13.00 -15.55 35.94
N MET A 3 11.71 -15.31 35.73
CA MET A 3 10.65 -16.01 36.48
C MET A 3 10.50 -17.49 36.09
N ALA A 4 10.84 -17.87 34.86
CA ALA A 4 10.77 -19.27 34.44
C ALA A 4 11.87 -20.13 35.09
N SER A 5 13.02 -19.53 35.44
CA SER A 5 14.13 -20.22 36.10
C SER A 5 13.92 -20.50 37.59
N THR A 6 12.95 -19.86 38.24
CA THR A 6 12.67 -20.07 39.67
C THR A 6 11.74 -21.27 39.92
N TYR A 7 11.14 -21.84 38.87
CA TYR A 7 10.29 -23.02 38.97
C TYR A 7 11.08 -24.32 39.15
N LYS A 8 10.40 -25.33 39.70
CA LYS A 8 10.99 -26.66 39.97
C LYS A 8 11.52 -27.26 38.67
N ASN A 9 12.75 -27.79 38.71
CA ASN A 9 13.55 -28.24 37.54
C ASN A 9 14.06 -27.14 36.58
N GLY A 10 13.90 -25.85 36.92
CA GLY A 10 14.57 -24.73 36.28
C GLY A 10 14.46 -24.70 34.75
N LEU A 11 15.53 -24.33 34.06
CA LEU A 11 15.58 -24.32 32.58
C LEU A 11 15.57 -25.72 31.94
N ALA A 12 15.77 -26.79 32.70
CA ALA A 12 15.79 -28.15 32.15
C ALA A 12 14.43 -28.59 31.59
N ASN A 13 13.34 -28.04 32.14
CA ASN A 13 11.98 -28.18 31.58
C ASN A 13 11.49 -26.85 30.99
N PHE A 14 12.26 -26.32 30.03
CA PHE A 14 12.01 -25.01 29.42
C PHE A 14 10.58 -24.82 28.91
N TYR A 15 10.02 -25.82 28.20
CA TYR A 15 8.68 -25.72 27.63
C TYR A 15 7.60 -25.56 28.70
N VAL A 16 7.65 -26.39 29.75
CA VAL A 16 6.65 -26.37 30.83
C VAL A 16 6.78 -25.11 31.68
N ASN A 17 8.01 -24.72 32.03
CA ASN A 17 8.25 -23.58 32.91
C ASN A 17 8.05 -22.22 32.21
N THR A 18 8.16 -22.18 30.88
CA THR A 18 7.86 -20.97 30.09
C THR A 18 6.37 -20.85 29.76
N ALA A 19 5.64 -21.98 29.68
CA ALA A 19 4.21 -22.02 29.42
C ALA A 19 3.33 -21.80 30.67
N GLN A 20 3.92 -21.62 31.86
CA GLN A 20 3.14 -21.27 33.05
C GLN A 20 2.56 -19.86 32.97
N ASP A 21 1.33 -19.70 33.44
CA ASP A 21 0.53 -18.47 33.32
C ASP A 21 1.27 -17.21 33.79
N PHE A 22 1.96 -17.27 34.92
CA PHE A 22 2.73 -16.15 35.46
C PHE A 22 3.94 -15.77 34.59
N SER A 23 4.64 -16.76 34.03
CA SER A 23 5.77 -16.51 33.13
C SER A 23 5.29 -15.89 31.81
N LEU A 24 4.16 -16.37 31.30
CA LEU A 24 3.55 -15.89 30.06
C LEU A 24 3.01 -14.47 30.23
N LEU A 25 2.31 -14.18 31.32
CA LEU A 25 1.83 -12.85 31.67
C LEU A 25 2.97 -11.84 31.87
N ALA A 26 4.02 -12.24 32.60
CA ALA A 26 5.17 -11.36 32.81
C ALA A 26 5.89 -11.03 31.49
N ALA A 27 6.01 -12.01 30.59
CA ALA A 27 6.63 -11.82 29.29
C ALA A 27 5.81 -10.87 28.39
N THR A 28 4.48 -11.01 28.36
CA THR A 28 3.62 -10.15 27.53
C THR A 28 3.61 -8.71 28.04
N ILE A 29 3.48 -8.49 29.36
CA ILE A 29 3.53 -7.15 29.96
C ILE A 29 4.88 -6.48 29.68
N PHE A 30 5.99 -7.20 29.92
CA PHE A 30 7.32 -6.66 29.66
C PHE A 30 7.52 -6.33 28.19
N GLY A 31 7.07 -7.20 27.28
CA GLY A 31 7.11 -6.96 25.85
C GLY A 31 6.39 -5.67 25.46
N ILE A 32 5.17 -5.46 25.96
CA ILE A 32 4.38 -4.24 25.71
C ILE A 32 5.07 -2.99 26.25
N VAL A 33 5.61 -3.05 27.48
CA VAL A 33 6.29 -1.90 28.11
C VAL A 33 7.52 -1.51 27.31
N VAL A 34 8.39 -2.48 26.99
CA VAL A 34 9.63 -2.20 26.24
C VAL A 34 9.34 -1.71 24.83
N SER A 35 8.38 -2.32 24.12
CA SER A 35 8.00 -1.87 22.77
C SER A 35 7.44 -0.45 22.80
N THR A 36 6.64 -0.12 23.82
CA THR A 36 6.05 1.22 23.98
C THR A 36 7.14 2.25 24.27
N MET A 37 8.08 1.95 25.18
CA MET A 37 9.19 2.84 25.48
C MET A 37 10.09 3.08 24.26
N ALA A 38 10.40 2.04 23.50
CA ALA A 38 11.17 2.16 22.27
C ALA A 38 10.44 3.04 21.24
N THR A 39 9.13 2.82 21.06
CA THR A 39 8.30 3.61 20.13
C THR A 39 8.25 5.07 20.52
N ILE A 40 8.02 5.37 21.80
CA ILE A 40 8.03 6.75 22.33
C ILE A 40 9.41 7.36 22.14
N GLY A 41 10.49 6.64 22.44
CA GLY A 41 11.86 7.10 22.25
C GLY A 41 12.15 7.50 20.79
N VAL A 42 11.81 6.64 19.84
CA VAL A 42 11.97 6.93 18.39
C VAL A 42 11.11 8.12 17.98
N SER A 43 9.86 8.20 18.45
CA SER A 43 8.96 9.32 18.16
C SER A 43 9.52 10.64 18.69
N LEU A 44 10.05 10.66 19.91
CA LEU A 44 10.65 11.85 20.51
C LEU A 44 11.94 12.24 19.80
N CYS A 45 12.81 11.29 19.44
CA CYS A 45 14.02 11.58 18.65
C CYS A 45 13.69 12.13 17.27
N THR A 46 12.62 11.64 16.64
CA THR A 46 12.14 12.13 15.34
C THR A 46 11.64 13.56 15.48
N ILE A 47 10.82 13.87 16.48
CA ILE A 47 10.32 15.23 16.75
C ILE A 47 11.48 16.17 17.13
N ALA A 48 12.41 15.72 17.97
CA ALA A 48 13.56 16.51 18.41
C ALA A 48 14.58 16.79 17.29
N SER A 49 14.61 15.99 16.23
CA SER A 49 15.41 16.27 15.03
C SER A 49 14.74 17.30 14.09
N ASN A 50 13.49 17.70 14.37
CA ASN A 50 12.62 18.42 13.43
C ASN A 50 12.30 19.88 13.85
N TRP A 51 13.17 20.55 14.62
CA TRP A 51 12.99 21.97 15.03
C TRP A 51 13.12 23.02 13.90
N THR A 52 12.96 22.63 12.64
CA THR A 52 12.99 23.55 11.48
C THR A 52 11.64 23.51 10.77
N ASP A 53 11.27 24.64 10.17
CA ASP A 53 9.95 24.95 9.61
C ASP A 53 9.29 23.75 8.88
N GLU A 54 8.21 23.22 9.48
CA GLU A 54 7.56 21.96 9.11
C GLU A 54 7.15 21.92 7.63
N LYS A 55 6.80 23.10 7.08
CA LYS A 55 6.35 23.28 5.71
C LYS A 55 7.47 23.16 4.68
N GLU A 56 8.66 23.70 4.98
CA GLU A 56 9.81 23.63 4.09
C GLU A 56 10.38 22.22 4.04
N LYS A 57 10.39 21.52 5.18
CA LYS A 57 10.83 20.12 5.27
C LYS A 57 9.89 19.17 4.54
N GLY A 58 8.57 19.38 4.63
CA GLY A 58 7.59 18.59 3.89
C GLY A 58 7.81 18.66 2.38
N GLU A 59 8.11 19.84 1.85
CA GLU A 59 8.48 20.00 0.44
C GLU A 59 9.86 19.41 0.12
N MET A 60 10.84 19.48 1.02
CA MET A 60 12.16 18.87 0.80
C MET A 60 12.10 17.34 0.81
N GLU A 61 11.34 16.74 1.72
CA GLU A 61 11.12 15.29 1.77
C GLU A 61 10.33 14.81 0.55
N TRP A 62 9.32 15.58 0.16
CA TRP A 62 8.58 15.35 -1.09
C TRP A 62 9.46 15.47 -2.34
N ALA A 63 10.36 16.45 -2.38
CA ALA A 63 11.31 16.61 -3.48
C ALA A 63 12.29 15.45 -3.53
N LYS A 64 12.70 14.88 -2.39
CA LYS A 64 13.53 13.67 -2.35
C LYS A 64 12.79 12.46 -2.92
N THR A 65 11.54 12.22 -2.50
CA THR A 65 10.76 11.07 -3.00
C THR A 65 10.42 11.20 -4.47
N THR A 66 10.12 12.41 -4.94
CA THR A 66 9.84 12.68 -6.37
C THR A 66 11.10 12.57 -7.23
N ASN A 67 12.28 12.96 -6.71
CA ASN A 67 13.54 12.87 -7.46
C ASN A 67 14.09 11.44 -7.57
N ILE A 68 13.60 10.49 -6.76
CA ILE A 68 13.89 9.05 -6.92
C ILE A 68 12.91 8.49 -7.95
N ASP A 69 12.83 9.12 -9.13
CA ASP A 69 11.90 8.66 -10.16
C ASP A 69 12.52 7.56 -11.00
N ASN A 70 11.73 6.53 -11.31
CA ASN A 70 12.18 5.42 -12.12
C ASN A 70 12.32 5.87 -13.59
N PRO A 71 13.48 5.73 -14.24
CA PRO A 71 13.65 6.14 -15.64
C PRO A 71 12.72 5.41 -16.62
N LEU A 72 12.19 4.23 -16.25
CA LEU A 72 11.23 3.47 -17.06
C LEU A 72 9.77 3.85 -16.81
N SER A 73 9.45 4.44 -15.65
CA SER A 73 8.08 4.78 -15.26
C SER A 73 8.06 6.03 -14.41
N ALA A 74 8.21 7.19 -15.07
CA ALA A 74 8.12 8.47 -14.39
C ALA A 74 6.81 8.58 -13.60
N PHE A 75 6.91 9.08 -12.36
CA PHE A 75 5.83 9.23 -11.39
C PHE A 75 4.58 9.84 -12.01
N ARG A 76 4.77 10.86 -12.85
CA ARG A 76 3.68 11.56 -13.55
C ARG A 76 2.93 10.69 -14.56
N LEU A 77 3.59 9.70 -15.18
CA LEU A 77 2.96 8.74 -16.09
C LEU A 77 2.21 7.63 -15.34
N VAL A 78 2.52 7.39 -14.06
CA VAL A 78 1.79 6.44 -13.21
C VAL A 78 0.46 7.02 -12.79
N TYR A 79 0.48 8.28 -12.36
CA TYR A 79 -0.71 8.96 -11.84
C TYR A 79 -1.32 9.93 -12.85
N GLU A 80 -1.15 9.70 -14.16
CA GLU A 80 -1.64 10.62 -15.21
C GLU A 80 -3.16 10.85 -15.11
N GLU A 81 -3.92 9.80 -14.79
CA GLU A 81 -5.38 9.88 -14.61
C GLU A 81 -5.76 10.71 -13.38
N GLU A 82 -5.06 10.54 -12.26
CA GLU A 82 -5.33 11.28 -11.02
C GLU A 82 -4.78 12.72 -11.05
N LEU A 83 -3.71 12.95 -11.81
CA LEU A 83 -3.10 14.25 -12.04
C LEU A 83 -3.72 14.99 -13.23
N ALA A 84 -4.68 14.40 -13.95
CA ALA A 84 -5.34 15.02 -15.10
C ALA A 84 -6.08 16.32 -14.73
N GLU A 85 -6.46 16.46 -13.46
CA GLU A 85 -7.09 17.66 -12.90
C GLU A 85 -6.10 18.83 -12.73
N ILE A 86 -4.79 18.58 -12.81
CA ILE A 86 -3.73 19.59 -12.64
C ILE A 86 -3.15 19.99 -13.99
N GLU A 87 -2.94 21.30 -14.18
CA GLU A 87 -2.43 21.87 -15.43
C GLU A 87 -1.09 21.26 -15.86
N SER A 88 -1.02 20.88 -17.14
CA SER A 88 0.14 20.20 -17.73
C SER A 88 1.40 21.08 -17.74
N GLY A 89 2.22 20.98 -16.69
CA GLY A 89 3.55 21.59 -16.66
C GLY A 89 3.96 22.18 -15.31
N SER A 90 3.03 22.24 -14.35
CA SER A 90 3.29 22.72 -13.00
C SER A 90 4.18 21.74 -12.20
N ILE A 91 4.99 22.29 -11.30
CA ILE A 91 5.77 21.52 -10.32
C ILE A 91 4.76 20.89 -9.35
N ILE A 92 4.82 19.57 -9.19
CA ILE A 92 3.96 18.85 -8.25
C ILE A 92 4.47 19.14 -6.84
N THR A 93 3.73 19.96 -6.09
CA THR A 93 3.99 20.33 -4.70
C THR A 93 3.33 19.34 -3.74
N SER A 94 3.88 19.15 -2.53
CA SER A 94 3.33 18.20 -1.54
C SER A 94 1.85 18.48 -1.20
N LEU A 95 1.45 19.75 -1.17
CA LEU A 95 0.07 20.17 -0.89
C LEU A 95 -0.93 19.79 -1.98
N ILE A 96 -0.49 19.75 -3.23
CA ILE A 96 -1.33 19.36 -4.37
C ILE A 96 -1.53 17.84 -4.33
N MET A 97 -0.45 17.11 -4.06
CA MET A 97 -0.47 15.66 -3.87
C MET A 97 -1.42 15.26 -2.72
N ASP A 98 -1.32 15.92 -1.56
CA ASP A 98 -2.24 15.65 -0.43
C ASP A 98 -3.69 15.82 -0.84
N LYS A 99 -4.04 16.84 -1.64
CA LYS A 99 -5.40 17.08 -2.13
C LYS A 99 -5.91 15.99 -3.06
N VAL A 100 -5.09 15.57 -4.02
CA VAL A 100 -5.47 14.52 -5.00
C VAL A 100 -5.70 13.19 -4.28
N PHE A 101 -4.81 12.83 -3.35
CA PHE A 101 -4.84 11.54 -2.67
C PHE A 101 -5.63 11.52 -1.35
N ARG A 102 -6.42 12.55 -1.02
CA ARG A 102 -7.19 12.59 0.25
C ARG A 102 -8.09 11.39 0.44
N LYS A 103 -8.72 10.94 -0.65
CA LYS A 103 -9.62 9.77 -0.62
C LYS A 103 -8.86 8.50 -0.28
N ALA A 104 -7.73 8.27 -0.96
CA ALA A 104 -6.86 7.13 -0.69
C ALA A 104 -6.32 7.16 0.75
N ARG A 105 -5.89 8.33 1.22
CA ARG A 105 -5.44 8.55 2.61
C ARG A 105 -6.54 8.23 3.62
N PHE A 106 -7.77 8.69 3.37
CA PHE A 106 -8.89 8.42 4.25
C PHE A 106 -9.22 6.92 4.31
N VAL A 107 -9.27 6.26 3.16
CA VAL A 107 -9.49 4.80 3.08
C VAL A 107 -8.39 4.03 3.81
N ALA A 108 -7.13 4.44 3.68
CA ALA A 108 -6.02 3.80 4.39
C ALA A 108 -6.12 3.98 5.91
N ILE A 109 -6.50 5.18 6.39
CA ILE A 109 -6.68 5.46 7.81
C ILE A 109 -7.85 4.64 8.37
N GLU A 110 -9.00 4.67 7.70
CA GLU A 110 -10.19 3.91 8.11
C GLU A 110 -9.93 2.40 8.11
N GLY A 111 -9.30 1.89 7.03
CA GLY A 111 -8.95 0.47 6.93
C GLY A 111 -7.95 0.04 8.00
N GLY A 112 -6.94 0.87 8.28
CA GLY A 112 -5.98 0.65 9.36
C GLY A 112 -6.64 0.65 10.74
N ALA A 113 -7.49 1.64 11.02
CA ALA A 113 -8.22 1.75 12.27
C ALA A 113 -9.16 0.55 12.50
N LEU A 114 -9.89 0.12 11.48
CA LEU A 114 -10.75 -1.07 11.54
C LEU A 114 -9.94 -2.35 11.77
N SER A 115 -8.81 -2.52 11.09
CA SER A 115 -7.93 -3.68 11.28
C SER A 115 -7.37 -3.76 12.70
N ILE A 116 -6.93 -2.62 13.25
CA ILE A 116 -6.46 -2.52 14.64
C ILE A 116 -7.59 -2.84 15.62
N MET A 117 -8.77 -2.23 15.43
CA MET A 117 -9.95 -2.48 16.28
C MET A 117 -10.36 -3.95 16.27
N PHE A 118 -10.38 -4.59 15.10
CA PHE A 118 -10.68 -6.01 14.98
C PHE A 118 -9.64 -6.85 15.71
N SER A 119 -8.35 -6.56 15.51
CA SER A 119 -7.26 -7.36 16.04
C SER A 119 -7.07 -7.22 17.56
N LEU A 120 -7.26 -6.03 18.12
CA LEU A 120 -7.04 -5.75 19.53
C LEU A 120 -8.29 -5.89 20.40
N VAL A 121 -9.48 -5.67 19.84
CA VAL A 121 -10.72 -5.70 20.63
C VAL A 121 -11.51 -6.97 20.34
N LYS A 122 -11.82 -7.25 19.07
CA LYS A 122 -12.74 -8.34 18.71
C LYS A 122 -12.10 -9.71 18.88
N LEU A 123 -10.86 -9.89 18.42
CA LEU A 123 -10.17 -11.19 18.52
C LEU A 123 -9.98 -11.69 19.96
N PRO A 124 -9.48 -10.88 20.92
CA PRO A 124 -9.37 -11.33 22.31
C PRO A 124 -10.71 -11.31 23.06
N ALA A 125 -11.71 -10.54 22.63
CA ALA A 125 -13.03 -10.55 23.26
C ALA A 125 -13.75 -11.90 23.13
N ILE A 126 -13.49 -12.68 22.07
CA ILE A 126 -14.12 -14.00 21.88
C ILE A 126 -13.82 -14.95 23.05
N PRO A 127 -12.55 -15.24 23.39
CA PRO A 127 -12.24 -16.10 24.53
C PRO A 127 -12.60 -15.47 25.88
N LEU A 128 -12.61 -14.14 26.01
CA LEU A 128 -12.99 -13.45 27.26
C LEU A 128 -14.47 -13.64 27.64
N ASN A 129 -15.36 -13.94 26.69
CA ASN A 129 -16.79 -14.14 26.95
C ASN A 129 -17.14 -15.54 27.47
N PHE A 130 -16.17 -16.46 27.57
CA PHE A 130 -16.38 -17.81 28.06
C PHE A 130 -15.64 -18.01 29.38
N ASP A 131 -16.35 -18.42 30.44
CA ASP A 131 -15.76 -18.68 31.76
C ASP A 131 -14.74 -19.84 31.75
N SER A 132 -14.92 -20.81 30.87
CA SER A 132 -13.94 -21.86 30.59
C SER A 132 -14.03 -22.28 29.13
N LEU A 133 -12.91 -22.20 28.39
CA LEU A 133 -12.85 -22.72 27.04
C LEU A 133 -12.57 -24.21 27.09
N THR A 134 -13.45 -25.00 26.47
CA THR A 134 -13.14 -26.39 26.15
C THR A 134 -12.01 -26.44 25.10
N PHE A 135 -11.27 -27.54 25.07
CA PHE A 135 -10.18 -27.75 24.12
C PHE A 135 -10.61 -27.53 22.66
N GLU A 136 -11.81 -27.99 22.31
CA GLU A 136 -12.37 -27.83 20.96
C GLU A 136 -12.65 -26.35 20.62
N GLN A 137 -13.22 -25.59 21.55
CA GLN A 137 -13.48 -24.15 21.37
C GLN A 137 -12.19 -23.36 21.22
N PHE A 138 -11.18 -23.65 22.05
CA PHE A 138 -9.88 -22.99 21.96
C PHE A 138 -9.14 -23.35 20.66
N SER A 139 -9.16 -24.63 20.27
CA SER A 139 -8.57 -25.09 19.02
C SER A 139 -9.25 -24.46 17.80
N SER A 140 -10.59 -24.35 17.82
CA SER A 140 -11.35 -23.70 16.76
C SER A 140 -11.04 -22.20 16.68
N TRP A 141 -10.93 -21.51 17.82
CA TRP A 141 -10.56 -20.10 17.86
C TRP A 141 -9.16 -19.86 17.30
N LEU A 142 -8.16 -20.67 17.72
CA LEU A 142 -6.80 -20.60 17.20
C LEU A 142 -6.73 -20.85 15.68
N LYS A 143 -7.46 -21.85 15.18
CA LYS A 143 -7.51 -22.13 13.73
C LYS A 143 -8.09 -20.95 12.95
N THR A 144 -9.16 -20.34 13.44
CA THR A 144 -9.75 -19.14 12.81
C THR A 144 -8.77 -17.97 12.79
N PHE A 145 -8.05 -17.73 13.90
CA PHE A 145 -7.01 -16.70 13.96
C PHE A 145 -5.88 -16.97 12.96
N GLN A 146 -5.40 -18.21 12.90
CA GLN A 146 -4.34 -18.60 11.97
C GLN A 146 -4.77 -18.43 10.50
N ILE A 147 -6.01 -18.81 10.15
CA ILE A 147 -6.56 -18.61 8.80
C ILE A 147 -6.64 -17.11 8.48
N TYR A 148 -7.12 -16.28 9.41
CA TYR A 148 -7.18 -14.83 9.23
C TYR A 148 -5.80 -14.24 8.96
N CYS A 149 -4.79 -14.56 9.78
CA CYS A 149 -3.42 -14.12 9.56
C CYS A 149 -2.88 -14.57 8.20
N PHE A 150 -3.12 -15.82 7.83
CA PHE A 150 -2.68 -16.34 6.54
C PHE A 150 -3.31 -15.60 5.36
N VAL A 151 -4.61 -15.33 5.41
CA VAL A 151 -5.32 -14.55 4.37
C VAL A 151 -4.77 -13.13 4.27
N CYS A 152 -4.57 -12.45 5.40
CA CYS A 152 -3.99 -11.11 5.40
C CYS A 152 -2.57 -11.10 4.83
N THR A 153 -1.72 -12.05 5.24
CA THR A 153 -0.36 -12.18 4.70
C THR A 153 -0.38 -12.50 3.20
N PHE A 154 -1.24 -13.40 2.76
CA PHE A 154 -1.38 -13.74 1.35
C PHE A 154 -1.81 -12.51 0.53
N ALA A 155 -2.79 -11.74 1.00
CA ALA A 155 -3.20 -10.50 0.35
C ALA A 155 -2.03 -9.50 0.26
N LEU A 156 -1.29 -9.29 1.35
CA LEU A 156 -0.13 -8.40 1.37
C LEU A 156 0.98 -8.81 0.41
N VAL A 157 1.17 -10.12 0.19
CA VAL A 157 2.22 -10.63 -0.70
C VAL A 157 1.77 -10.66 -2.17
N VAL A 158 0.51 -10.97 -2.45
CA VAL A 158 0.01 -11.22 -3.81
C VAL A 158 -0.58 -9.98 -4.47
N VAL A 159 -1.23 -9.09 -3.70
CA VAL A 159 -1.85 -7.88 -4.26
C VAL A 159 -0.84 -6.95 -4.92
N PRO A 160 0.32 -6.60 -4.31
CA PRO A 160 1.25 -5.66 -4.95
C PRO A 160 1.81 -6.16 -6.30
N PRO A 161 2.27 -7.42 -6.44
CA PRO A 161 2.68 -7.94 -7.74
C PRO A 161 1.55 -7.98 -8.79
N PHE A 162 0.31 -8.24 -8.35
CA PHE A 162 -0.84 -8.24 -9.24
C PHE A 162 -1.16 -6.83 -9.76
N GLU A 163 -1.13 -5.82 -8.88
CA GLU A 163 -1.34 -4.41 -9.25
C GLU A 163 -0.26 -3.93 -10.22
N GLU A 164 1.01 -4.22 -9.94
CA GLU A 164 2.12 -3.90 -10.84
C GLU A 164 1.96 -4.58 -12.20
N GLY A 165 1.63 -5.87 -12.22
CA GLY A 165 1.39 -6.63 -13.44
C GLY A 165 0.22 -6.10 -14.26
N TYR A 166 -0.89 -5.73 -13.59
CA TYR A 166 -2.06 -5.15 -14.24
C TYR A 166 -1.73 -3.80 -14.88
N GLN A 167 -1.01 -2.92 -14.17
CA GLN A 167 -0.58 -1.62 -14.70
C GLN A 167 0.35 -1.78 -15.91
N MET A 168 1.29 -2.71 -15.87
CA MET A 168 2.15 -3.03 -17.02
C MET A 168 1.34 -3.52 -18.22
N TRP A 169 0.37 -4.40 -18.01
CA TRP A 169 -0.50 -4.91 -19.08
C TRP A 169 -1.37 -3.82 -19.71
N ALA A 170 -1.97 -2.95 -18.88
CA ALA A 170 -2.77 -1.82 -19.33
C ALA A 170 -1.93 -0.87 -20.22
N ARG A 171 -0.72 -0.52 -19.77
CA ARG A 171 0.23 0.31 -20.54
C ARG A 171 0.69 -0.35 -21.83
N TYR A 172 0.92 -1.66 -21.81
CA TYR A 172 1.28 -2.42 -23.01
C TYR A 172 0.15 -2.36 -24.07
N LYS A 173 -1.11 -2.52 -23.64
CA LYS A 173 -2.28 -2.45 -24.53
C LYS A 173 -2.41 -1.06 -25.17
N GLN A 174 -2.26 0.01 -24.39
CA GLN A 174 -2.30 1.39 -24.88
C GLN A 174 -1.13 1.69 -25.84
N SER A 175 0.08 1.26 -25.50
CA SER A 175 1.27 1.42 -26.35
C SER A 175 1.14 0.71 -27.69
N LYS A 176 0.54 -0.48 -27.73
CA LYS A 176 0.28 -1.24 -28.96
C LYS A 176 -0.75 -0.52 -29.86
N ALA A 177 -1.78 0.07 -29.26
CA ALA A 177 -2.76 0.87 -29.99
C ALA A 177 -2.13 2.15 -30.58
N THR A 178 -1.30 2.85 -29.82
CA THR A 178 -0.58 4.06 -30.27
C THR A 178 0.46 3.74 -31.34
N ARG A 179 1.22 2.64 -31.21
CA ARG A 179 2.15 2.16 -32.26
C ARG A 179 1.43 1.83 -33.57
N ARG A 180 0.25 1.19 -33.51
CA ARG A 180 -0.58 0.93 -34.68
C ARG A 180 -1.04 2.23 -35.36
N LYS A 181 -1.46 3.24 -34.58
CA LYS A 181 -1.81 4.57 -35.11
C LYS A 181 -0.62 5.33 -35.71
N LYS A 182 0.57 5.26 -35.12
CA LYS A 182 1.79 5.85 -35.72
C LYS A 182 2.22 5.14 -37.02
N LYS A 183 2.07 3.81 -37.08
CA LYS A 183 2.36 3.03 -38.29
C LYS A 183 1.34 3.29 -39.40
N TRP A 184 0.10 3.62 -39.04
CA TRP A 184 -0.94 4.14 -39.93
C TRP A 184 -0.97 5.68 -39.87
N LYS A 185 0.15 6.34 -40.19
CA LYS A 185 0.10 7.72 -40.65
C LYS A 185 0.51 7.69 -42.13
N PRO A 186 -0.42 7.86 -43.08
CA PRO A 186 -0.02 8.01 -44.47
C PRO A 186 0.97 9.17 -44.54
N ASN A 187 2.06 8.98 -45.29
CA ASN A 187 3.04 10.03 -45.52
C ASN A 187 2.31 11.28 -46.05
N SER A 188 2.80 12.49 -45.76
CA SER A 188 2.12 13.72 -46.22
C SER A 188 1.79 13.65 -47.72
N THR A 189 2.67 13.05 -48.53
CA THR A 189 2.49 12.72 -49.95
C THR A 189 1.30 11.80 -50.25
N GLU A 190 1.08 10.75 -49.46
CA GLU A 190 -0.11 9.88 -49.60
C GLU A 190 -1.40 10.61 -49.21
N GLN A 191 -1.37 11.49 -48.20
CA GLN A 191 -2.54 12.31 -47.88
C GLN A 191 -2.93 13.25 -49.01
N TYR A 192 -1.95 13.85 -49.71
CA TYR A 192 -2.23 14.67 -50.90
C TYR A 192 -2.83 13.85 -52.05
N HIS A 193 -2.34 12.62 -52.30
CA HIS A 193 -2.89 11.75 -53.34
C HIS A 193 -4.30 11.24 -53.02
N ILE A 194 -4.58 10.92 -51.76
CA ILE A 194 -5.92 10.50 -51.31
C ILE A 194 -6.90 11.68 -51.42
N LYS A 195 -6.53 12.88 -50.95
CA LYS A 195 -7.36 14.08 -51.13
C LYS A 195 -7.60 14.39 -52.60
N LYS A 196 -6.56 14.35 -53.45
CA LYS A 196 -6.69 14.60 -54.89
C LYS A 196 -7.61 13.58 -55.59
N LYS A 197 -7.57 12.30 -55.19
CA LYS A 197 -8.51 11.28 -55.70
C LYS A 197 -9.95 11.55 -55.27
N ILE A 198 -10.18 12.00 -54.04
CA ILE A 198 -11.53 12.33 -53.53
C ILE A 198 -12.10 13.54 -54.28
N TYR A 199 -11.34 14.62 -54.41
CA TYR A 199 -11.78 15.81 -55.17
C TYR A 199 -12.05 15.49 -56.65
N CYS A 200 -11.27 14.59 -57.26
CA CYS A 200 -11.47 14.21 -58.66
C CYS A 200 -12.75 13.38 -58.86
N VAL A 201 -13.21 12.67 -57.83
CA VAL A 201 -14.43 11.84 -57.88
C VAL A 201 -15.68 12.67 -57.59
N GLU A 202 -15.63 13.63 -56.66
CA GLU A 202 -16.72 14.59 -56.44
C GLU A 202 -16.98 15.45 -57.70
N HIS A 203 -15.91 15.96 -58.34
CA HIS A 203 -16.05 16.78 -59.54
C HIS A 203 -16.57 16.00 -60.78
N LEU A 204 -16.49 14.66 -60.75
CA LEU A 204 -17.01 13.77 -61.79
C LEU A 204 -18.47 13.36 -61.53
N MET A 205 -18.98 13.51 -60.30
CA MET A 205 -20.38 13.26 -59.96
C MET A 205 -21.28 14.49 -60.13
N ASP A 206 -20.71 15.70 -60.10
CA ASP A 206 -21.44 16.96 -60.37
C ASP A 206 -21.70 17.21 -61.88
N PHE A 207 -21.31 16.29 -62.76
CA PHE A 207 -21.46 16.39 -64.22
C PHE A 207 -22.59 15.53 -64.79
N HIS A 208 -23.50 15.02 -63.95
CA HIS A 208 -24.61 14.17 -64.38
C HIS A 208 -25.99 14.67 -63.93
#